data_AF-A0A9D1NEJ6-F1
#
_entry.id   AF-A0A9D1NEJ6-F1
#
_cell.length_a   1.000
_cell.length_b   1.000
_cell.length_c   1.000
_cell.angle_alpha   90.00
_cell.angle_beta   90.00
_cell.angle_gamma   90.00
#
_symmetry.space_group_name_H-M   'P 1'
#
loop_
_entity.id
_entity.type
_entity.pdbx_description
1 polymer ?
#
loop_
_entity_poly.entity_id
_entity_poly.type
_entity_poly.pdbx_seq_one_letter_code
_entity_poly.pdbx_strand_id
1 'polypeptide(L)'
;MEKLIAELNKNFNNNFTFLKIYDVEYTLSAKTCTFTLMYPETVGEISNEDRKKIYEFIKNYLNLNGKLFLKFRKSYLDKEFILKEILQFVKNNYFSVFSYVKNENFLIENNNCYINITIKLAKNIFENIDDAKFEKELTDYLNSRFCAEFSVNILKTEEVEFTGVIEKRLEKVLEDNRVEKTPRYKVLESVMLVGKEFYFEPEYIGNIKGEKTSVILAGRVQNINKKTFTKKGKTPIEKAYYTFILNEGKESINVVYFCPKSNEDKMDKLINGDTIVLMGDIKNGYSGSLTMYARSIALCEMPANIYEKEADKPVKVMQHGYKVVSPEKVLSLEQGNLFAIGPVYNKHIYDNNFVVFDVETTGLDADTCEIIEIGAAKIENGKITEKFQTLIKPSKPISDLITNLTGIDNSMIEDAPNIEDVIKDFHYFCENTILVGYNVSFDIKFVQNAGRPVDCPFNNEIEDAMALAREKLRLGNYKLKTVVNELDIKLDNAHRAYNDALATAKAYLKLNEIG
;
A
#
# COMPACT_ATOMS: atom_id res chain seq x y z
N MET A 1 -26.56 6.54 -30.05
CA MET A 1 -25.44 6.49 -31.02
C MET A 1 -25.83 5.69 -32.26
N GLU A 2 -26.31 4.45 -32.11
CA GLU A 2 -26.77 3.60 -33.24
C GLU A 2 -27.82 4.29 -34.14
N LYS A 3 -28.81 4.96 -33.54
CA LYS A 3 -29.83 5.73 -34.29
C LYS A 3 -29.24 6.82 -35.20
N LEU A 4 -28.15 7.48 -34.77
CA LEU A 4 -27.49 8.53 -35.55
C LEU A 4 -26.79 7.94 -36.79
N ILE A 5 -26.11 6.81 -36.62
CA ILE A 5 -25.45 6.10 -37.72
C ILE A 5 -26.47 5.49 -38.69
N ALA A 6 -27.60 4.98 -38.19
CA ALA A 6 -28.68 4.49 -39.04
C ALA A 6 -29.27 5.59 -39.93
N GLU A 7 -29.53 6.77 -39.38
CA GLU A 7 -30.04 7.91 -40.15
C GLU A 7 -29.00 8.50 -41.12
N LEU A 8 -27.72 8.53 -40.73
CA LEU A 8 -26.61 8.90 -41.63
C LEU A 8 -26.61 7.98 -42.85
N ASN A 9 -26.69 6.67 -42.64
CA ASN A 9 -26.68 5.69 -43.71
C ASN A 9 -27.90 5.80 -44.61
N LYS A 10 -29.08 6.00 -44.03
CA LYS A 10 -30.31 6.25 -44.78
C LYS A 10 -30.21 7.50 -45.67
N ASN A 11 -29.58 8.57 -45.19
CA ASN A 11 -29.40 9.82 -45.93
C ASN A 11 -28.42 9.68 -47.11
N PHE A 12 -27.39 8.84 -46.96
CA PHE A 12 -26.34 8.65 -47.95
C PHE A 12 -26.38 7.28 -48.64
N ASN A 13 -27.57 6.71 -48.86
CA ASN A 13 -27.77 5.44 -49.60
C ASN A 13 -26.88 4.28 -49.12
N ASN A 14 -26.67 4.16 -47.81
CA ASN A 14 -25.81 3.15 -47.17
C ASN A 14 -24.32 3.22 -47.51
N ASN A 15 -23.84 4.36 -48.04
CA ASN A 15 -22.43 4.58 -48.36
C ASN A 15 -21.49 4.61 -47.14
N PHE A 16 -22.02 4.67 -45.92
CA PHE A 16 -21.25 4.81 -44.68
C PHE A 16 -21.55 3.69 -43.66
N THR A 17 -21.97 2.52 -44.15
CA THR A 17 -22.39 1.39 -43.30
C THR A 17 -21.24 0.83 -42.47
N PHE A 18 -20.01 1.10 -42.89
CA PHE A 18 -18.78 0.74 -42.21
C PHE A 18 -18.43 1.65 -41.02
N LEU A 19 -19.08 2.81 -40.85
CA LEU A 19 -18.78 3.73 -39.75
C LEU A 19 -19.45 3.30 -38.44
N LYS A 20 -18.67 3.23 -37.37
CA LYS A 20 -19.14 3.09 -35.99
C LYS A 20 -18.77 4.31 -35.16
N ILE A 21 -19.58 4.68 -34.17
CA ILE A 21 -19.21 5.69 -33.17
C ILE A 21 -18.43 4.99 -32.07
N TYR A 22 -17.16 5.35 -31.91
CA TYR A 22 -16.29 4.82 -30.87
C TYR A 22 -16.45 5.57 -29.55
N ASP A 23 -16.52 6.90 -29.62
CA ASP A 23 -16.60 7.75 -28.42
C ASP A 23 -17.24 9.11 -28.74
N VAL A 24 -17.85 9.73 -27.73
CA VAL A 24 -18.44 11.06 -27.81
C VAL A 24 -18.09 11.85 -26.54
N GLU A 25 -17.23 12.85 -26.69
CA GLU A 25 -16.85 13.75 -25.60
C GLU A 25 -17.60 15.09 -25.73
N TYR A 26 -18.19 15.57 -24.64
CA TYR A 26 -18.84 16.89 -24.60
C TYR A 26 -18.28 17.75 -23.47
N THR A 27 -17.76 18.93 -23.82
CA THR A 27 -17.20 19.88 -22.85
C THR A 27 -18.12 21.08 -22.70
N LEU A 28 -18.74 21.20 -21.53
CA LEU A 28 -19.74 22.23 -21.23
C LEU A 28 -19.18 23.66 -21.31
N SER A 29 -17.98 23.87 -20.75
CA SER A 29 -17.32 25.18 -20.67
C SER A 29 -16.90 25.74 -22.02
N ALA A 30 -16.43 24.87 -22.92
CA ALA A 30 -16.00 25.24 -24.26
C ALA A 30 -17.11 25.15 -25.32
N LYS A 31 -18.27 24.59 -24.96
CA LYS A 31 -19.36 24.23 -25.89
C LYS A 31 -18.84 23.42 -27.09
N THR A 32 -17.98 22.43 -26.82
CA THR A 32 -17.38 21.57 -27.85
C THR A 32 -17.91 20.15 -27.73
N CYS A 33 -18.27 19.56 -28.85
CA CYS A 33 -18.62 18.14 -28.95
C CYS A 33 -17.66 17.45 -29.92
N THR A 34 -16.99 16.40 -29.45
CA THR A 34 -16.04 15.62 -30.26
C THR A 34 -16.60 14.22 -30.46
N PHE A 35 -16.89 13.86 -31.71
CA PHE A 35 -17.20 12.48 -32.07
C PHE A 35 -15.94 11.80 -32.58
N THR A 36 -15.65 10.63 -32.03
CA THR A 36 -14.63 9.73 -32.56
C THR A 36 -15.32 8.63 -33.34
N LEU A 37 -15.20 8.67 -34.66
CA LEU A 37 -15.76 7.70 -35.60
C LEU A 37 -14.68 6.68 -35.99
N MET A 38 -15.06 5.43 -36.08
CA MET A 38 -14.18 4.32 -36.41
C MET A 38 -14.64 3.62 -37.68
N TYR A 39 -13.68 3.19 -38.51
CA TYR A 39 -13.94 2.49 -39.78
C TYR A 39 -12.90 1.39 -40.02
N PRO A 40 -13.25 0.31 -40.74
CA PRO A 40 -12.31 -0.78 -41.05
C PRO A 40 -11.14 -0.30 -41.91
N GLU A 41 -9.96 -0.88 -41.71
CA GLU A 41 -8.78 -0.62 -42.55
C GLU A 41 -9.03 -0.90 -44.04
N THR A 42 -9.86 -1.89 -44.36
CA THR A 42 -10.19 -2.31 -45.74
C THR A 42 -10.84 -1.21 -46.58
N VAL A 43 -11.41 -0.17 -45.95
CA VAL A 43 -12.09 0.94 -46.63
C VAL A 43 -11.09 1.98 -47.17
N GLY A 44 -9.81 1.95 -46.77
CA GLY A 44 -8.83 2.98 -47.14
C GLY A 44 -9.11 4.32 -46.44
N GLU A 45 -8.44 5.40 -46.83
CA GLU A 45 -8.69 6.72 -46.22
C GLU A 45 -10.03 7.31 -46.66
N ILE A 46 -10.84 7.73 -45.68
CA ILE A 46 -12.07 8.48 -45.95
C ILE A 46 -11.71 9.83 -46.58
N SER A 47 -12.26 10.08 -47.76
CA SER A 47 -12.02 11.29 -48.55
C SER A 47 -12.41 12.57 -47.78
N ASN A 48 -11.76 13.69 -48.10
CA ASN A 48 -12.11 15.00 -47.50
C ASN A 48 -13.55 15.41 -47.79
N GLU A 49 -14.09 15.00 -48.94
CA GLU A 49 -15.47 15.28 -49.31
C GLU A 49 -16.46 14.51 -48.44
N ASP A 50 -16.20 13.22 -48.19
CA ASP A 50 -17.04 12.39 -47.33
C ASP A 50 -16.97 12.81 -45.87
N ARG A 51 -15.79 13.19 -45.39
CA ARG A 51 -15.63 13.80 -44.05
C ARG A 51 -16.50 15.04 -43.88
N LYS A 52 -16.60 15.88 -44.92
CA LYS A 52 -17.44 17.08 -44.91
C LYS A 52 -18.93 16.72 -44.93
N LYS A 53 -19.35 15.73 -45.74
CA LYS A 53 -20.73 15.22 -45.77
C LYS A 53 -21.17 14.71 -44.39
N ILE A 54 -20.33 13.90 -43.74
CA ILE A 54 -20.60 13.36 -42.40
C ILE A 54 -20.67 14.48 -41.36
N TYR A 55 -19.76 15.46 -41.45
CA TYR A 55 -19.76 16.63 -40.56
C TYR A 55 -21.06 17.43 -40.63
N GLU A 56 -21.48 17.84 -41.83
CA GLU A 56 -22.68 18.65 -42.01
C GLU A 56 -23.93 17.88 -41.59
N PHE A 57 -24.00 16.58 -41.88
CA PHE A 57 -25.11 15.75 -41.42
C PHE A 57 -25.22 15.70 -39.90
N ILE A 58 -24.13 15.36 -39.19
CA ILE A 58 -24.15 15.24 -37.72
C ILE A 58 -24.49 16.59 -37.08
N LYS A 59 -23.92 17.68 -37.60
CA LYS A 59 -24.20 19.04 -37.13
C LYS A 59 -25.67 19.41 -37.26
N ASN A 60 -26.28 19.15 -38.42
CA ASN A 60 -27.68 19.47 -38.68
C ASN A 60 -28.63 18.55 -37.90
N TYR A 61 -28.33 17.25 -37.84
CA TYR A 61 -29.17 16.27 -37.15
C TYR A 61 -29.24 16.53 -35.64
N LEU A 62 -28.13 16.92 -35.02
CA LEU A 62 -28.06 17.17 -33.58
C LEU A 62 -28.39 18.62 -33.18
N ASN A 63 -28.50 19.54 -34.15
CA ASN A 63 -28.79 20.95 -33.92
C ASN A 63 -27.93 21.59 -32.80
N LEU A 64 -26.61 21.35 -32.86
CA LEU A 64 -25.69 21.72 -31.77
C LEU A 64 -25.42 23.23 -31.72
N ASN A 65 -25.60 23.84 -30.55
CA ASN A 65 -25.27 25.26 -30.27
C ASN A 65 -23.76 25.51 -29.99
N GLY A 66 -22.88 24.66 -30.52
CA GLY A 66 -21.45 24.61 -30.18
C GLY A 66 -20.56 24.13 -31.33
N LYS A 67 -19.25 24.03 -31.09
CA LYS A 67 -18.28 23.54 -32.09
C LYS A 67 -18.29 22.01 -32.12
N LEU A 68 -18.52 21.44 -33.29
CA LEU A 68 -18.39 20.00 -33.54
C LEU A 68 -16.98 19.69 -34.05
N PHE A 69 -16.37 18.62 -33.54
CA PHE A 69 -15.15 18.03 -34.06
C PHE A 69 -15.39 16.56 -34.39
N LEU A 70 -14.92 16.12 -35.56
CA LEU A 70 -14.93 14.71 -35.94
C LEU A 70 -13.50 14.19 -36.00
N LYS A 71 -13.22 13.16 -35.20
CA LYS A 71 -12.01 12.36 -35.30
C LYS A 71 -12.36 11.06 -36.03
N PHE A 72 -11.51 10.63 -36.96
CA PHE A 72 -11.69 9.41 -37.72
C PHE A 72 -10.53 8.47 -37.42
N ARG A 73 -10.84 7.30 -36.84
CA ARG A 73 -9.87 6.29 -36.43
C ARG A 73 -10.02 5.04 -37.30
N LYS A 74 -8.93 4.61 -37.93
CA LYS A 74 -8.89 3.28 -38.57
C LYS A 74 -8.94 2.20 -37.48
N SER A 75 -9.83 1.24 -37.65
CA SER A 75 -9.91 0.01 -36.86
C SER A 75 -8.96 -0.99 -37.49
N TYR A 76 -7.80 -1.15 -36.87
CA TYR A 76 -6.84 -2.19 -37.24
C TYR A 76 -7.23 -3.47 -36.49
N LEU A 77 -7.51 -4.53 -37.23
CA LEU A 77 -7.78 -5.87 -36.68
C LEU A 77 -6.47 -6.59 -36.39
N ASP A 78 -5.59 -5.91 -35.67
CA ASP A 78 -4.30 -6.43 -35.25
C ASP A 78 -4.51 -7.43 -34.11
N LYS A 79 -3.97 -8.64 -34.27
CA LYS A 79 -4.11 -9.73 -33.31
C LYS A 79 -3.57 -9.36 -31.92
N GLU A 80 -2.44 -8.67 -31.85
CA GLU A 80 -1.85 -8.23 -30.57
C GLU A 80 -2.71 -7.16 -29.91
N PHE A 81 -3.28 -6.25 -30.72
CA PHE A 81 -4.15 -5.20 -30.19
C PHE A 81 -5.49 -5.77 -29.68
N ILE A 82 -6.10 -6.70 -30.40
CA ILE A 82 -7.32 -7.43 -29.94
C ILE A 82 -7.01 -8.17 -28.64
N LEU A 83 -5.88 -8.88 -28.59
CA LEU A 83 -5.45 -9.59 -27.39
C LEU A 83 -5.28 -8.66 -26.18
N LYS A 84 -4.70 -7.47 -26.39
CA LYS A 84 -4.54 -6.46 -25.35
C LYS A 84 -5.89 -5.97 -24.80
N GLU A 85 -6.87 -5.72 -25.67
CA GLU A 85 -8.22 -5.31 -25.26
C GLU A 85 -8.94 -6.43 -24.51
N ILE A 86 -8.79 -7.70 -24.93
CA ILE A 86 -9.32 -8.87 -24.21
C ILE A 86 -8.73 -8.95 -22.79
N LEU A 87 -7.41 -8.85 -22.66
CA LEU A 87 -6.74 -8.90 -21.35
C LEU A 87 -7.17 -7.74 -20.45
N GLN A 88 -7.36 -6.55 -21.02
CA GLN A 88 -7.85 -5.39 -20.28
C GLN A 88 -9.28 -5.59 -19.79
N PHE A 89 -10.15 -6.19 -20.61
CA PHE A 89 -11.51 -6.56 -20.23
C PHE A 89 -11.51 -7.58 -19.08
N VAL A 90 -10.72 -8.65 -19.19
CA VAL A 90 -10.59 -9.68 -18.14
C VAL A 90 -10.06 -9.05 -16.85
N LYS A 91 -9.04 -8.19 -16.92
CA LYS A 91 -8.51 -7.48 -15.75
C LYS A 91 -9.57 -6.65 -15.03
N ASN A 92 -10.42 -5.94 -15.78
CA ASN A 92 -11.38 -5.00 -15.20
C ASN A 92 -12.64 -5.68 -14.66
N ASN A 93 -13.10 -6.76 -15.30
CA ASN A 93 -14.38 -7.39 -14.97
C ASN A 93 -14.24 -8.76 -14.30
N TYR A 94 -13.10 -9.44 -14.49
CA TYR A 94 -12.81 -10.80 -14.01
C TYR A 94 -11.41 -10.89 -13.39
N PHE A 95 -11.10 -9.93 -12.50
CA PHE A 95 -9.76 -9.79 -11.90
C PHE A 95 -9.26 -11.06 -11.20
N SER A 96 -10.15 -11.82 -10.56
CA SER A 96 -9.85 -13.11 -9.91
C SER A 96 -9.29 -14.16 -10.86
N VAL A 97 -9.57 -14.04 -12.16
CA VAL A 97 -9.14 -14.98 -13.20
C VAL A 97 -7.97 -14.41 -14.01
N PHE A 98 -7.80 -13.08 -14.06
CA PHE A 98 -6.76 -12.41 -14.83
C PHE A 98 -5.34 -12.92 -14.56
N SER A 99 -5.01 -13.29 -13.32
CA SER A 99 -3.69 -13.84 -12.96
C SER A 99 -3.39 -15.20 -13.59
N TYR A 100 -4.41 -15.91 -14.08
CA TYR A 100 -4.31 -17.26 -14.62
C TYR A 100 -4.51 -17.30 -16.15
N VAL A 101 -4.76 -16.16 -16.77
CA VAL A 101 -5.01 -16.07 -18.21
C VAL A 101 -3.89 -15.28 -18.87
N LYS A 102 -3.18 -15.92 -19.79
CA LYS A 102 -2.06 -15.37 -20.55
C LYS A 102 -2.36 -15.34 -22.04
N ASN A 103 -1.49 -14.68 -22.79
CA ASN A 103 -1.56 -14.59 -24.25
C ASN A 103 -1.73 -15.97 -24.94
N GLU A 104 -1.03 -16.99 -24.43
CA GLU A 104 -1.04 -18.36 -24.94
C GLU A 104 -2.38 -19.09 -24.76
N ASN A 105 -3.22 -18.62 -23.85
CA ASN A 105 -4.57 -19.16 -23.66
C ASN A 105 -5.54 -18.73 -24.78
N PHE A 106 -5.18 -17.72 -25.60
CA PHE A 106 -6.06 -17.19 -26.63
C PHE A 106 -5.60 -17.57 -28.04
N LEU A 107 -6.48 -18.26 -28.76
CA LEU A 107 -6.36 -18.44 -30.20
C LEU A 107 -7.33 -17.49 -30.88
N ILE A 108 -6.78 -16.54 -31.65
CA ILE A 108 -7.54 -15.56 -32.42
C ILE A 108 -7.31 -15.88 -33.90
N GLU A 109 -8.39 -16.21 -34.59
CA GLU A 109 -8.42 -16.48 -36.03
C GLU A 109 -9.25 -15.40 -36.73
N ASN A 110 -8.69 -14.77 -37.76
CA ASN A 110 -9.36 -13.72 -38.53
C ASN A 110 -9.71 -14.23 -39.92
N ASN A 111 -11.00 -14.40 -40.18
CA ASN A 111 -11.56 -14.82 -41.46
C ASN A 111 -12.37 -13.66 -42.06
N ASN A 112 -11.71 -12.72 -42.73
CA ASN A 112 -12.35 -11.59 -43.42
C ASN A 112 -13.30 -10.76 -42.52
N CYS A 113 -12.79 -10.20 -41.43
CA CYS A 113 -13.55 -9.40 -40.44
C CYS A 113 -14.54 -10.20 -39.58
N TYR A 114 -14.53 -11.53 -39.68
CA TYR A 114 -15.10 -12.43 -38.69
C TYR A 114 -13.95 -13.00 -37.83
N ILE A 115 -13.97 -12.69 -36.53
CA ILE A 115 -12.90 -13.03 -35.61
C ILE A 115 -13.38 -14.10 -34.63
N ASN A 116 -12.82 -15.29 -34.76
CA ASN A 116 -13.03 -16.38 -33.82
C ASN A 116 -11.98 -16.31 -32.72
N ILE A 117 -12.44 -16.21 -31.48
CA ILE A 117 -11.61 -16.23 -30.28
C ILE A 117 -11.92 -17.52 -29.54
N THR A 118 -10.90 -18.37 -29.42
CA THR A 118 -10.96 -19.57 -28.61
C THR A 118 -10.09 -19.37 -27.38
N ILE A 119 -10.68 -19.52 -26.19
CA ILE A 119 -10.02 -19.33 -24.91
C ILE A 119 -9.83 -20.69 -24.26
N LYS A 120 -8.59 -21.12 -24.08
CA LYS A 120 -8.25 -22.37 -23.40
C LYS A 120 -8.07 -22.11 -21.91
N LEU A 121 -9.00 -22.61 -21.09
CA LEU A 121 -8.99 -22.46 -19.65
C LEU A 121 -8.92 -23.82 -18.95
N ALA A 122 -8.07 -23.91 -17.93
CA ALA A 122 -8.02 -25.06 -17.04
C ALA A 122 -9.33 -25.20 -16.25
N LYS A 123 -9.74 -26.43 -15.98
CA LYS A 123 -11.03 -26.77 -15.34
C LYS A 123 -11.29 -26.02 -14.02
N ASN A 124 -10.28 -25.87 -13.17
CA ASN A 124 -10.39 -25.17 -11.88
C ASN A 124 -10.55 -23.65 -12.02
N ILE A 125 -10.04 -23.05 -13.10
CA ILE A 125 -10.23 -21.62 -13.41
C ILE A 125 -11.64 -21.40 -13.95
N PHE A 126 -12.07 -22.31 -14.82
CA PHE A 126 -13.39 -22.31 -15.45
C PHE A 126 -14.53 -22.35 -14.43
N GLU A 127 -14.43 -23.15 -13.37
CA GLU A 127 -15.46 -23.24 -12.31
C GLU A 127 -15.73 -21.91 -11.58
N ASN A 128 -14.86 -20.91 -11.74
CA ASN A 128 -15.00 -19.57 -11.15
C ASN A 128 -15.61 -18.53 -12.10
N ILE A 129 -16.01 -18.93 -13.31
CA ILE A 129 -16.63 -18.06 -14.31
C ILE A 129 -18.02 -18.62 -14.68
N ASP A 130 -19.00 -17.72 -14.88
CA ASP A 130 -20.25 -18.06 -15.56
C ASP A 130 -20.02 -17.93 -17.06
N ASP A 131 -19.85 -19.06 -17.74
CA ASP A 131 -19.31 -19.12 -19.11
C ASP A 131 -20.19 -18.43 -20.14
N ALA A 132 -21.50 -18.69 -20.07
CA ALA A 132 -22.47 -18.11 -20.99
C ALA A 132 -22.54 -16.58 -20.83
N LYS A 133 -22.29 -16.10 -19.61
CA LYS A 133 -22.21 -14.67 -19.32
C LYS A 133 -20.88 -14.07 -19.80
N PHE A 134 -19.77 -14.73 -19.54
CA PHE A 134 -18.43 -14.27 -19.95
C PHE A 134 -18.28 -14.17 -21.46
N GLU A 135 -18.66 -15.23 -22.20
CA GLU A 135 -18.57 -15.26 -23.66
C GLU A 135 -19.37 -14.11 -24.28
N LYS A 136 -20.59 -13.89 -23.77
CA LYS A 136 -21.47 -12.82 -24.23
C LYS A 136 -20.89 -11.43 -23.92
N GLU A 137 -20.48 -11.18 -22.68
CA GLU A 137 -19.95 -9.86 -22.29
C GLU A 137 -18.65 -9.50 -23.02
N LEU A 138 -17.75 -10.47 -23.22
CA LEU A 138 -16.54 -10.26 -24.00
C LEU A 138 -16.85 -10.01 -25.48
N THR A 139 -17.80 -10.76 -26.05
CA THR A 139 -18.26 -10.56 -27.43
C THR A 139 -18.85 -9.15 -27.61
N ASP A 140 -19.73 -8.72 -26.71
CA ASP A 140 -20.36 -7.40 -26.74
C ASP A 140 -19.31 -6.28 -26.60
N TYR A 141 -18.35 -6.46 -25.68
CA TYR A 141 -17.23 -5.52 -25.49
C TYR A 141 -16.39 -5.36 -26.76
N LEU A 142 -15.99 -6.46 -27.41
CA LEU A 142 -15.16 -6.41 -28.61
C LEU A 142 -15.93 -5.85 -29.81
N ASN A 143 -17.20 -6.21 -29.97
CA ASN A 143 -18.08 -5.67 -31.03
C ASN A 143 -18.25 -4.13 -30.92
N SER A 144 -18.14 -3.58 -29.71
CA SER A 144 -18.16 -2.13 -29.46
C SER A 144 -16.83 -1.44 -29.79
N ARG A 145 -15.70 -2.14 -29.63
CA ARG A 145 -14.34 -1.61 -29.78
C ARG A 145 -13.77 -1.75 -31.18
N PHE A 146 -14.32 -2.64 -32.00
CA PHE A 146 -13.78 -2.98 -33.30
C PHE A 146 -14.87 -2.99 -34.39
N CYS A 147 -14.45 -2.72 -35.63
CA CYS A 147 -15.31 -2.88 -36.81
C CYS A 147 -15.19 -4.31 -37.38
N ALA A 148 -15.50 -5.32 -36.55
CA ALA A 148 -15.53 -6.74 -36.90
C ALA A 148 -16.66 -7.44 -36.14
N GLU A 149 -17.02 -8.65 -36.58
CA GLU A 149 -17.88 -9.57 -35.83
C GLU A 149 -17.02 -10.54 -35.03
N PHE A 150 -17.31 -10.68 -33.74
CA PHE A 150 -16.57 -11.57 -32.84
C PHE A 150 -17.42 -12.76 -32.42
N SER A 151 -16.78 -13.93 -32.35
CA SER A 151 -17.31 -15.14 -31.75
C SER A 151 -16.33 -15.62 -30.70
N VAL A 152 -16.78 -15.73 -29.46
CA VAL A 152 -15.96 -16.16 -28.33
C VAL A 152 -16.41 -17.55 -27.90
N ASN A 153 -15.47 -18.48 -27.78
CA ASN A 153 -15.72 -19.84 -27.31
C ASN A 153 -14.67 -20.23 -26.26
N ILE A 154 -15.12 -20.84 -25.16
CA ILE A 154 -14.22 -21.37 -24.13
C ILE A 154 -14.01 -22.87 -24.33
N LEU A 155 -12.74 -23.29 -24.45
CA LEU A 155 -12.33 -24.69 -24.43
C LEU A 155 -11.79 -25.05 -23.05
N LYS A 156 -12.42 -26.05 -22.42
CA LYS A 156 -11.96 -26.64 -21.17
C LYS A 156 -10.76 -27.54 -21.43
N THR A 157 -9.68 -27.35 -20.70
CA THR A 157 -8.53 -28.25 -20.69
C THR A 157 -8.48 -29.07 -19.39
N GLU A 158 -8.02 -30.33 -19.47
CA GLU A 158 -7.85 -31.21 -18.29
C GLU A 158 -6.59 -30.89 -17.47
N GLU A 159 -5.70 -30.05 -17.98
CA GLU A 159 -4.48 -29.64 -17.28
C GLU A 159 -4.82 -28.83 -16.03
N VAL A 160 -4.37 -29.34 -14.88
CA VAL A 160 -4.40 -28.65 -13.59
C VAL A 160 -3.18 -27.73 -13.56
N GLU A 161 -3.34 -26.47 -13.97
CA GLU A 161 -2.27 -25.45 -13.93
C GLU A 161 -2.01 -25.05 -12.45
N PHE A 162 -1.27 -25.89 -11.72
CA PHE A 162 -0.77 -25.56 -10.38
C PHE A 162 0.75 -25.35 -10.33
N THR A 163 1.48 -25.58 -11.42
CA THR A 163 2.94 -25.72 -11.37
C THR A 163 3.72 -24.52 -11.95
N GLY A 164 3.24 -23.87 -13.01
CA GLY A 164 4.00 -22.77 -13.65
C GLY A 164 3.93 -21.41 -12.94
N VAL A 165 2.86 -21.14 -12.19
CA VAL A 165 2.65 -19.85 -11.51
C VAL A 165 3.40 -19.81 -10.17
N ILE A 166 3.54 -20.94 -9.48
CA ILE A 166 4.25 -21.02 -8.21
C ILE A 166 5.76 -20.88 -8.43
N GLU A 167 6.35 -21.56 -9.42
CA GLU A 167 7.79 -21.48 -9.70
C GLU A 167 8.23 -20.13 -10.29
N LYS A 168 7.44 -19.54 -11.22
CA LYS A 168 7.73 -18.20 -11.74
C LYS A 168 7.35 -17.08 -10.79
N ARG A 169 6.34 -17.26 -9.92
CA ARG A 169 6.19 -16.39 -8.74
C ARG A 169 7.40 -16.56 -7.86
N LEU A 170 7.89 -17.76 -7.56
CA LEU A 170 9.08 -17.96 -6.73
C LEU A 170 10.28 -17.21 -7.32
N GLU A 171 10.61 -17.36 -8.60
CA GLU A 171 11.74 -16.62 -9.21
C GLU A 171 11.52 -15.11 -9.23
N LYS A 172 10.30 -14.65 -9.54
CA LYS A 172 10.00 -13.21 -9.60
C LYS A 172 9.79 -12.59 -8.21
N VAL A 173 9.35 -13.36 -7.22
CA VAL A 173 9.34 -13.03 -5.79
C VAL A 173 10.77 -13.04 -5.28
N LEU A 174 11.64 -13.93 -5.74
CA LEU A 174 13.07 -13.93 -5.38
C LEU A 174 13.82 -12.72 -6.00
N GLU A 175 13.41 -12.22 -7.17
CA GLU A 175 13.96 -11.02 -7.80
C GLU A 175 13.30 -9.70 -7.35
N ASP A 176 11.96 -9.62 -7.27
CA ASP A 176 11.19 -8.44 -6.84
C ASP A 176 11.09 -8.34 -5.30
N ASN A 177 11.22 -9.42 -4.52
CA ASN A 177 11.38 -9.36 -3.04
C ASN A 177 12.84 -9.23 -2.61
N ARG A 178 13.70 -8.64 -3.44
CA ARG A 178 14.74 -7.80 -2.86
C ARG A 178 14.04 -6.60 -2.24
N VAL A 179 13.59 -6.76 -0.99
CA VAL A 179 13.52 -5.61 -0.09
C VAL A 179 14.95 -5.08 -0.09
N GLU A 180 15.20 -3.93 -0.71
CA GLU A 180 16.30 -3.11 -0.25
C GLU A 180 15.94 -2.75 1.19
N LYS A 181 16.23 -3.66 2.14
CA LYS A 181 16.25 -3.36 3.57
C LYS A 181 17.05 -2.09 3.62
N THR A 182 16.48 -0.96 4.07
CA THR A 182 17.29 0.24 4.24
C THR A 182 18.44 -0.18 5.13
N PRO A 183 19.67 -0.25 4.60
CA PRO A 183 20.72 -0.91 5.32
C PRO A 183 20.95 -0.10 6.59
N ARG A 184 21.01 -0.80 7.71
CA ARG A 184 21.23 -0.24 9.05
C ARG A 184 22.49 -0.87 9.61
N TYR A 185 23.15 -0.16 10.52
CA TYR A 185 24.36 -0.66 11.16
C TYR A 185 24.31 -0.43 12.66
N LYS A 186 24.88 -1.38 13.40
CA LYS A 186 24.92 -1.32 14.84
C LYS A 186 25.98 -0.31 15.31
N VAL A 187 25.58 0.60 16.19
CA VAL A 187 26.50 1.37 17.04
C VAL A 187 26.83 0.54 18.28
N LEU A 188 28.04 0.66 18.81
CA LEU A 188 28.54 -0.24 19.86
C LEU A 188 27.88 0.07 21.21
N GLU A 189 28.36 1.11 21.89
CA GLU A 189 27.79 1.62 23.12
C GLU A 189 27.09 2.94 22.86
N SER A 190 26.00 3.22 23.57
CA SER A 190 25.35 4.52 23.51
C SER A 190 24.85 4.98 24.88
N VAL A 191 25.00 6.27 25.16
CA VAL A 191 24.59 6.91 26.40
C VAL A 191 23.72 8.13 26.07
N MET A 192 22.47 8.10 26.52
CA MET A 192 21.50 9.15 26.26
C MET A 192 21.99 10.52 26.75
N LEU A 193 22.06 11.48 25.83
CA LEU A 193 22.36 12.87 26.15
C LEU A 193 21.05 13.63 26.40
N VAL A 194 20.10 13.53 25.48
CA VAL A 194 18.79 14.19 25.55
C VAL A 194 17.71 13.35 24.87
N GLY A 195 16.47 13.45 25.36
CA GLY A 195 15.32 12.80 24.73
C GLY A 195 15.08 11.36 25.20
N LYS A 196 14.50 10.53 24.32
CA LYS A 196 14.10 9.13 24.59
C LYS A 196 15.09 8.15 23.97
N GLU A 197 15.12 6.93 24.51
CA GLU A 197 15.92 5.83 23.99
C GLU A 197 15.54 5.45 22.55
N PHE A 198 16.52 4.89 21.85
CA PHE A 198 16.40 4.43 20.47
C PHE A 198 16.02 2.96 20.45
N TYR A 199 15.08 2.60 19.58
CA TYR A 199 14.61 1.21 19.43
C TYR A 199 15.13 0.53 18.16
N PHE A 200 15.71 1.31 17.23
CA PHE A 200 16.26 0.82 15.97
C PHE A 200 17.71 1.25 15.79
N GLU A 201 18.44 0.49 14.99
CA GLU A 201 19.77 0.84 14.52
C GLU A 201 19.71 2.00 13.50
N PRO A 202 20.73 2.88 13.45
CA PRO A 202 20.78 3.97 12.49
C PRO A 202 20.83 3.49 11.03
N GLU A 203 20.19 4.24 10.15
CA GLU A 203 20.29 4.10 8.69
C GLU A 203 21.55 4.83 8.17
N TYR A 204 22.04 4.43 7.00
CA TYR A 204 23.06 5.22 6.32
C TYR A 204 22.52 6.56 5.82
N ILE A 205 23.26 7.64 6.06
CA ILE A 205 22.91 8.99 5.62
C ILE A 205 22.74 9.05 4.10
N GLY A 206 23.56 8.31 3.35
CA GLY A 206 23.49 8.25 1.88
C GLY A 206 22.19 7.69 1.31
N ASN A 207 21.36 7.02 2.12
CA ASN A 207 20.08 6.47 1.67
C ASN A 207 18.91 7.46 1.80
N ILE A 208 19.15 8.64 2.37
CA ILE A 208 18.13 9.66 2.55
C ILE A 208 17.91 10.41 1.21
N LYS A 209 16.83 10.06 0.50
CA LYS A 209 16.46 10.64 -0.80
C LYS A 209 15.32 11.68 -0.73
N GLY A 210 14.72 11.90 0.44
CA GLY A 210 13.57 12.79 0.61
C GLY A 210 13.19 13.05 2.06
N GLU A 211 12.05 13.70 2.28
CA GLU A 211 11.50 13.92 3.62
C GLU A 211 11.07 12.60 4.26
N LYS A 212 11.34 12.44 5.56
CA LYS A 212 11.07 11.20 6.29
C LYS A 212 10.89 11.51 7.78
N THR A 213 9.98 10.84 8.46
CA THR A 213 9.70 11.05 9.88
C THR A 213 10.40 10.00 10.74
N SER A 214 10.73 10.36 11.99
CA SER A 214 11.29 9.43 12.99
C SER A 214 12.51 8.60 12.52
N VAL A 215 13.37 9.20 11.70
CA VAL A 215 14.61 8.57 11.22
C VAL A 215 15.65 8.53 12.33
N ILE A 216 16.41 7.45 12.40
CA ILE A 216 17.59 7.32 13.27
C ILE A 216 18.84 7.34 12.40
N LEU A 217 19.75 8.27 12.68
CA LEU A 217 21.04 8.40 12.00
C LEU A 217 22.16 8.43 13.04
N ALA A 218 23.34 7.97 12.66
CA ALA A 218 24.54 8.11 13.47
C ALA A 218 25.68 8.72 12.65
N GLY A 219 26.62 9.36 13.34
CA GLY A 219 27.72 10.04 12.69
C GLY A 219 28.55 10.88 13.65
N ARG A 220 29.62 11.44 13.11
CA ARG A 220 30.51 12.37 13.79
C ARG A 220 29.99 13.80 13.66
N VAL A 221 29.95 14.52 14.77
CA VAL A 221 29.55 15.93 14.83
C VAL A 221 30.63 16.82 14.24
N GLN A 222 30.23 17.68 13.31
CA GLN A 222 31.09 18.70 12.70
C GLN A 222 30.37 20.06 12.72
N ASN A 223 31.13 21.14 12.82
CA ASN A 223 30.61 22.52 12.79
C ASN A 223 29.46 22.78 13.76
N ILE A 224 29.54 22.31 15.00
CA ILE A 224 28.51 22.61 16.02
C ILE A 224 28.50 24.08 16.41
N ASN A 225 27.30 24.65 16.37
CA ASN A 225 27.06 26.06 16.71
C ASN A 225 25.80 26.16 17.59
N LYS A 226 25.92 26.85 18.72
CA LYS A 226 24.79 27.28 19.54
C LYS A 226 24.30 28.63 19.04
N LYS A 227 22.99 28.74 18.81
CA LYS A 227 22.32 29.97 18.38
C LYS A 227 21.08 30.19 19.25
N THR A 228 20.58 31.41 19.29
CA THR A 228 19.34 31.75 19.97
C THR A 228 18.31 32.32 19.00
N PHE A 229 17.03 32.10 19.30
CA PHE A 229 15.94 32.76 18.60
C PHE A 229 14.87 33.20 19.61
N THR A 230 14.22 34.32 19.29
CA THR A 230 13.14 34.86 20.10
C THR A 230 11.81 34.34 19.59
N LYS A 231 11.13 33.50 20.38
CA LYS A 231 9.78 33.05 20.03
C LYS A 231 8.79 34.18 20.32
N LYS A 232 8.17 34.74 19.28
CA LYS A 232 7.13 35.78 19.43
C LYS A 232 5.88 35.21 20.13
N GLY A 233 5.49 35.82 21.24
CA GLY A 233 4.35 35.47 22.09
C GLY A 233 4.05 36.60 23.07
N LYS A 234 3.12 36.41 24.03
CA LYS A 234 2.75 37.44 25.04
C LYS A 234 3.95 37.90 25.90
N THR A 235 4.95 37.04 26.07
CA THR A 235 6.26 37.38 26.64
C THR A 235 7.33 36.82 25.71
N PRO A 236 8.26 37.63 25.17
CA PRO A 236 9.36 37.13 24.36
C PRO A 236 10.24 36.20 25.20
N ILE A 237 10.36 34.94 24.78
CA ILE A 237 11.25 33.96 25.41
C ILE A 237 12.35 33.63 24.40
N GLU A 238 13.59 33.89 24.80
CA GLU A 238 14.77 33.47 24.07
C GLU A 238 14.97 31.97 24.26
N LYS A 239 15.13 31.24 23.14
CA LYS A 239 15.37 29.80 23.14
C LYS A 239 16.64 29.47 22.40
N ALA A 240 17.44 28.57 22.97
CA ALA A 240 18.62 28.04 22.32
C ALA A 240 18.26 26.96 21.29
N TYR A 241 19.04 26.90 20.22
CA TYR A 241 19.04 25.79 19.27
C TYR A 241 20.47 25.54 18.81
N TYR A 242 20.74 24.29 18.46
CA TYR A 242 22.05 23.84 18.02
C TYR A 242 21.94 23.44 16.56
N THR A 243 22.92 23.88 15.78
CA THR A 243 23.07 23.48 14.38
C THR A 243 24.44 22.85 14.20
N PHE A 244 24.49 21.67 13.58
CA PHE A 244 25.72 20.96 13.28
C PHE A 244 25.54 20.09 12.04
N ILE A 245 26.64 19.57 11.51
CA ILE A 245 26.67 18.58 10.44
C ILE A 245 26.94 17.23 11.08
N LEU A 246 26.11 16.24 10.75
CA LEU A 246 26.35 14.85 11.12
C LEU A 246 27.01 14.16 9.93
N ASN A 247 28.22 13.63 10.13
CA ASN A 247 29.04 13.04 9.08
C ASN A 247 29.30 11.56 9.35
N GLU A 248 28.90 10.70 8.41
CA GLU A 248 29.03 9.24 8.48
C GLU A 248 30.29 8.73 7.71
N GLY A 249 31.21 9.62 7.37
CA GLY A 249 32.42 9.35 6.60
C GLY A 249 32.25 9.69 5.12
N LYS A 250 31.34 9.02 4.40
CA LYS A 250 31.10 9.28 2.96
C LYS A 250 30.06 10.36 2.70
N GLU A 251 29.04 10.42 3.55
CA GLU A 251 27.88 11.31 3.40
C GLU A 251 27.65 12.12 4.67
N SER A 252 26.94 13.24 4.53
CA SER A 252 26.67 14.14 5.65
C SER A 252 25.32 14.83 5.54
N ILE A 253 24.73 15.17 6.67
CA ILE A 253 23.43 15.86 6.73
C ILE A 253 23.45 16.99 7.76
N ASN A 254 22.73 18.06 7.48
CA ASN A 254 22.54 19.16 8.43
C ASN A 254 21.57 18.72 9.53
N VAL A 255 21.89 19.05 10.77
CA VAL A 255 21.07 18.76 11.94
C VAL A 255 20.72 20.05 12.66
N VAL A 256 19.44 20.16 13.04
CA VAL A 256 18.91 21.22 13.90
C VAL A 256 18.29 20.56 15.13
N TYR A 257 18.74 20.97 16.31
CA TYR A 257 18.13 20.58 17.57
C TYR A 257 17.62 21.80 18.33
N PHE A 258 16.29 21.91 18.48
CA PHE A 258 15.67 22.94 19.29
C PHE A 258 15.78 22.55 20.77
N CYS A 259 16.61 23.27 21.52
CA CYS A 259 16.99 22.87 22.86
C CYS A 259 16.06 23.48 23.92
N PRO A 260 15.36 22.67 24.73
CA PRO A 260 14.73 23.15 25.96
C PRO A 260 15.81 23.62 26.95
N LYS A 261 15.49 24.62 27.78
CA LYS A 261 16.43 25.16 28.79
C LYS A 261 17.00 24.09 29.72
N SER A 262 16.23 23.04 30.04
CA SER A 262 16.66 21.89 30.85
C SER A 262 17.76 21.04 30.22
N ASN A 263 17.98 21.18 28.91
CA ASN A 263 18.88 20.34 28.12
C ASN A 263 20.12 21.13 27.64
N GLU A 264 20.20 22.44 27.90
CA GLU A 264 21.31 23.28 27.45
C GLU A 264 22.65 22.83 28.04
N ASP A 265 22.72 22.59 29.35
CA ASP A 265 23.95 22.12 30.03
C ASP A 265 24.43 20.76 29.50
N LYS A 266 23.52 19.94 28.96
CA LYS A 266 23.85 18.64 28.35
C LYS A 266 24.35 18.83 26.93
N MET A 267 23.67 19.67 26.14
CA MET A 267 24.07 19.96 24.76
C MET A 267 25.36 20.78 24.67
N ASP A 268 25.66 21.63 25.66
CA ASP A 268 26.90 22.40 25.73
C ASP A 268 28.14 21.53 25.93
N LYS A 269 27.97 20.26 26.31
CA LYS A 269 29.05 19.25 26.39
C LYS A 269 29.37 18.60 25.05
N LEU A 270 28.48 18.73 24.06
CA LEU A 270 28.68 18.13 22.74
C LEU A 270 29.68 18.96 21.94
N ILE A 271 30.76 18.35 21.49
CA ILE A 271 31.85 19.02 20.78
C ILE A 271 32.06 18.45 19.38
N ASN A 272 32.78 19.20 18.53
CA ASN A 272 33.19 18.71 17.22
C ASN A 272 34.09 17.48 17.39
N GLY A 273 33.80 16.42 16.65
CA GLY A 273 34.50 15.15 16.74
C GLY A 273 33.77 14.10 17.55
N ASP A 274 32.79 14.45 18.38
CA ASP A 274 31.97 13.47 19.09
C ASP A 274 31.16 12.62 18.10
N THR A 275 31.02 11.34 18.41
CA THR A 275 30.15 10.44 17.66
C THR A 275 28.82 10.30 18.39
N ILE A 276 27.73 10.47 17.65
CA ILE A 276 26.38 10.46 18.20
C ILE A 276 25.44 9.62 17.34
N VAL A 277 24.40 9.12 18.00
CA VAL A 277 23.19 8.60 17.36
C VAL A 277 22.04 9.52 17.73
N LEU A 278 21.18 9.84 16.76
CA LEU A 278 20.09 10.76 16.94
C LEU A 278 18.84 10.34 16.18
N MET A 279 17.69 10.76 16.69
CA MET A 279 16.37 10.47 16.13
C MET A 279 15.60 11.76 15.89
N GLY A 280 14.94 11.87 14.73
CA GLY A 280 14.27 13.10 14.33
C GLY A 280 13.54 12.99 13.01
N ASP A 281 13.04 14.12 12.53
CA ASP A 281 12.35 14.20 11.23
C ASP A 281 13.26 14.89 10.20
N ILE A 282 13.32 14.35 9.00
CA ILE A 282 14.04 14.93 7.86
C ILE A 282 13.04 15.71 7.02
N LYS A 283 13.30 17.00 6.84
CA LYS A 283 12.47 17.91 6.04
C LYS A 283 13.34 18.77 5.14
N ASN A 284 12.76 19.37 4.13
CA ASN A 284 13.45 20.39 3.34
C ASN A 284 13.78 21.60 4.23
N GLY A 285 15.08 21.88 4.39
CA GLY A 285 15.56 23.06 5.09
C GLY A 285 15.38 24.34 4.28
N TYR A 286 15.63 25.48 4.92
CA TYR A 286 15.50 26.81 4.28
C TYR A 286 16.38 27.01 3.03
N SER A 287 17.47 26.25 2.90
CA SER A 287 18.39 26.25 1.76
C SER A 287 17.97 25.28 0.64
N GLY A 288 16.85 24.57 0.77
CA GLY A 288 16.43 23.52 -0.16
C GLY A 288 17.18 22.20 0.00
N SER A 289 18.08 22.08 0.98
CA SER A 289 18.77 20.84 1.35
C SER A 289 18.04 20.11 2.48
N LEU A 290 18.04 18.78 2.43
CA LEU A 290 17.45 17.95 3.48
C LEU A 290 18.15 18.22 4.82
N THR A 291 17.34 18.52 5.83
CA THR A 291 17.78 18.88 7.18
C THR A 291 17.05 18.00 8.18
N MET A 292 17.81 17.42 9.11
CA MET A 292 17.28 16.61 10.19
C MET A 292 16.97 17.47 11.42
N TYR A 293 15.72 17.42 11.86
CA TYR A 293 15.24 18.05 13.08
C TYR A 293 15.24 17.03 14.21
N ALA A 294 16.31 17.02 14.99
CA ALA A 294 16.51 16.04 16.05
C ALA A 294 15.56 16.27 17.23
N ARG A 295 15.13 15.17 17.85
CA ARG A 295 14.31 15.12 19.08
C ARG A 295 15.03 14.38 20.20
N SER A 296 15.91 13.44 19.87
CA SER A 296 16.67 12.64 20.84
C SER A 296 18.08 12.41 20.31
N ILE A 297 19.07 12.48 21.21
CA ILE A 297 20.49 12.38 20.90
C ILE A 297 21.17 11.57 22.02
N ALA A 298 22.00 10.60 21.65
CA ALA A 298 22.95 9.95 22.54
C ALA A 298 24.37 10.07 21.98
N LEU A 299 25.34 10.11 22.89
CA LEU A 299 26.72 9.82 22.55
C LEU A 299 26.82 8.33 22.24
N CYS A 300 27.57 7.96 21.20
CA CYS A 300 27.79 6.56 20.87
C CYS A 300 29.20 6.31 20.34
N GLU A 301 29.62 5.05 20.35
CA GLU A 301 30.83 4.63 19.63
C GLU A 301 30.45 4.06 18.25
N MET A 302 31.06 4.63 17.20
CA MET A 302 30.90 4.13 15.83
C MET A 302 31.90 3.01 15.54
N PRO A 303 31.50 1.94 14.83
CA PRO A 303 32.43 0.88 14.47
C PRO A 303 33.46 1.39 13.45
N ALA A 304 34.66 0.77 13.46
CA ALA A 304 35.80 1.20 12.64
C ALA A 304 35.54 1.14 11.13
N ASN A 305 34.68 0.22 10.69
CA ASN A 305 34.24 0.14 9.30
C ASN A 305 32.72 -0.12 9.22
N ILE A 306 31.94 0.95 9.08
CA ILE A 306 30.48 0.87 8.92
C ILE A 306 30.06 0.38 7.51
N TYR A 307 30.99 0.29 6.55
CA TYR A 307 30.73 -0.09 5.15
C TYR A 307 31.29 -1.47 4.78
N GLU A 308 31.93 -2.18 5.72
CA GLU A 308 32.27 -3.58 5.52
C GLU A 308 30.96 -4.37 5.53
N LYS A 309 30.61 -5.00 4.40
CA LYS A 309 29.54 -5.98 4.36
C LYS A 309 29.82 -6.97 5.50
N GLU A 310 28.87 -7.16 6.43
CA GLU A 310 28.83 -8.43 7.16
C GLU A 310 28.99 -9.50 6.09
N ALA A 311 30.03 -10.34 6.21
CA ALA A 311 30.24 -11.47 5.30
C ALA A 311 28.88 -12.13 5.08
N ASP A 312 28.46 -12.28 3.82
CA ASP A 312 27.13 -12.82 3.47
C ASP A 312 26.87 -14.03 4.36
N LYS A 313 26.13 -13.83 5.46
CA LYS A 313 25.63 -14.94 6.26
C LYS A 313 24.86 -15.73 5.23
N PRO A 314 25.13 -17.05 5.06
CA PRO A 314 24.38 -17.84 4.10
C PRO A 314 22.92 -17.51 4.35
N VAL A 315 22.25 -16.97 3.33
CA VAL A 315 20.86 -16.56 3.43
C VAL A 315 20.14 -17.79 3.94
N LYS A 316 19.76 -17.77 5.22
CA LYS A 316 18.90 -18.82 5.75
C LYS A 316 17.62 -18.63 4.97
N VAL A 317 17.35 -19.55 4.06
CA VAL A 317 16.08 -19.64 3.37
C VAL A 317 15.04 -19.80 4.48
N MET A 318 14.29 -18.74 4.77
CA MET A 318 13.14 -18.85 5.68
C MET A 318 12.18 -19.86 5.05
N GLN A 319 11.82 -20.90 5.81
CA GLN A 319 10.82 -21.84 5.38
C GLN A 319 9.50 -21.08 5.17
N HIS A 320 9.00 -21.07 3.94
CA HIS A 320 7.77 -20.38 3.58
C HIS A 320 6.56 -21.25 3.95
N GLY A 321 5.65 -20.70 4.75
CA GLY A 321 4.35 -21.30 5.07
C GLY A 321 3.95 -21.14 6.54
N TYR A 322 2.68 -20.86 6.78
CA TYR A 322 2.10 -20.85 8.13
C TYR A 322 2.15 -22.25 8.73
N LYS A 323 2.73 -22.38 9.93
CA LYS A 323 2.91 -23.67 10.60
C LYS A 323 1.83 -23.94 11.64
N VAL A 324 1.50 -22.94 12.45
CA VAL A 324 0.60 -23.06 13.60
C VAL A 324 -0.62 -22.16 13.47
N VAL A 325 -0.50 -21.00 12.83
CA VAL A 325 -1.58 -20.02 12.69
C VAL A 325 -1.62 -19.51 11.27
N SER A 326 -2.70 -19.82 10.55
CA SER A 326 -2.95 -19.30 9.19
C SER A 326 -3.96 -18.15 9.25
N PRO A 327 -3.77 -17.07 8.48
CA PRO A 327 -4.72 -15.97 8.43
C PRO A 327 -6.02 -16.40 7.76
N GLU A 328 -7.12 -15.84 8.25
CA GLU A 328 -8.46 -16.01 7.71
C GLU A 328 -8.79 -14.84 6.77
N LYS A 329 -9.36 -15.13 5.60
CA LYS A 329 -9.83 -14.06 4.70
C LYS A 329 -11.08 -13.39 5.29
N VAL A 330 -11.05 -12.06 5.37
CA VAL A 330 -12.21 -11.27 5.79
C VAL A 330 -13.02 -10.91 4.55
N LEU A 331 -14.18 -11.55 4.39
CA LEU A 331 -15.15 -11.17 3.36
C LEU A 331 -15.96 -9.98 3.88
N SER A 332 -15.72 -8.77 3.35
CA SER A 332 -16.57 -7.62 3.63
C SER A 332 -17.94 -7.83 2.98
N LEU A 333 -18.97 -8.15 3.77
CA LEU A 333 -20.38 -8.23 3.35
C LEU A 333 -21.02 -6.84 3.20
N GLU A 334 -20.24 -5.77 3.00
CA GLU A 334 -20.81 -4.47 2.67
C GLU A 334 -21.42 -4.54 1.27
N GLN A 335 -22.69 -4.92 1.25
CA GLN A 335 -23.62 -4.77 0.17
C GLN A 335 -23.86 -3.28 -0.06
N GLY A 336 -22.83 -2.58 -0.53
CA GLY A 336 -23.00 -1.29 -1.17
C GLY A 336 -23.77 -1.53 -2.47
N ASN A 337 -24.87 -0.81 -2.67
CA ASN A 337 -25.48 -0.69 -3.99
C ASN A 337 -24.37 -0.49 -5.04
N LEU A 338 -24.56 -1.00 -6.26
CA LEU A 338 -23.62 -0.86 -7.40
C LEU A 338 -23.22 0.61 -7.72
N PHE A 339 -23.88 1.57 -7.06
CA PHE A 339 -23.71 3.02 -7.18
C PHE A 339 -23.20 3.70 -5.89
N ALA A 340 -22.88 2.96 -4.83
CA ALA A 340 -22.29 3.51 -3.63
C ALA A 340 -20.81 3.83 -3.92
N ILE A 341 -20.47 5.11 -3.98
CA ILE A 341 -19.07 5.56 -3.92
C ILE A 341 -18.63 5.26 -2.48
N GLY A 342 -17.87 4.18 -2.30
CA GLY A 342 -17.24 3.88 -1.02
C GLY A 342 -16.26 4.99 -0.60
N PRO A 343 -15.80 4.98 0.65
CA PRO A 343 -14.83 5.97 1.13
C PRO A 343 -13.59 5.98 0.23
N VAL A 344 -13.13 7.19 -0.11
CA VAL A 344 -11.88 7.40 -0.86
C VAL A 344 -10.80 7.77 0.15
N TYR A 345 -9.66 7.10 0.07
CA TYR A 345 -8.55 7.38 0.99
C TYR A 345 -7.45 8.20 0.31
N ASN A 346 -6.52 8.70 1.11
CA ASN A 346 -5.33 9.34 0.58
C ASN A 346 -4.41 8.34 -0.15
N LYS A 347 -3.48 8.88 -0.94
CA LYS A 347 -2.53 8.08 -1.72
C LYS A 347 -1.73 7.11 -0.85
N HIS A 348 -1.42 7.48 0.39
CA HIS A 348 -0.64 6.65 1.30
C HIS A 348 -1.34 5.31 1.61
N ILE A 349 -2.68 5.29 1.73
CA ILE A 349 -3.46 4.06 1.91
C ILE A 349 -3.46 3.15 0.67
N TYR A 350 -3.34 3.72 -0.54
CA TYR A 350 -3.34 2.95 -1.79
C TYR A 350 -1.94 2.52 -2.25
N ASP A 351 -0.90 3.25 -1.86
CA ASP A 351 0.49 2.94 -2.23
C ASP A 351 1.12 1.89 -1.29
N ASN A 352 0.51 1.57 -0.15
CA ASN A 352 1.07 0.69 0.88
C ASN A 352 0.08 -0.36 1.38
N ASN A 353 0.62 -1.44 1.95
CA ASN A 353 -0.12 -2.45 2.71
C ASN A 353 0.18 -2.29 4.19
N PHE A 354 -0.80 -2.58 5.05
CA PHE A 354 -0.67 -2.40 6.48
C PHE A 354 -1.05 -3.67 7.22
N VAL A 355 -0.35 -3.95 8.31
CA VAL A 355 -0.81 -4.88 9.34
C VAL A 355 -1.06 -4.08 10.60
N VAL A 356 -2.33 -3.98 10.95
CA VAL A 356 -2.76 -3.36 12.19
C VAL A 356 -2.81 -4.44 13.24
N PHE A 357 -2.12 -4.29 14.36
CA PHE A 357 -2.01 -5.34 15.37
C PHE A 357 -2.13 -4.79 16.79
N ASP A 358 -2.47 -5.70 17.69
CA ASP A 358 -2.58 -5.50 19.13
C ASP A 358 -2.16 -6.80 19.84
N VAL A 359 -1.64 -6.70 21.07
CA VAL A 359 -1.20 -7.85 21.85
C VAL A 359 -1.72 -7.79 23.28
N GLU A 360 -2.14 -8.94 23.80
CA GLU A 360 -2.38 -9.10 25.24
C GLU A 360 -1.18 -9.80 25.87
N THR A 361 -0.83 -9.40 27.10
CA THR A 361 0.43 -9.80 27.74
C THR A 361 0.26 -10.14 29.21
N THR A 362 1.22 -10.87 29.79
CA THR A 362 1.23 -11.20 31.23
C THR A 362 1.62 -10.02 32.14
N GLY A 363 1.86 -8.83 31.57
CA GLY A 363 2.22 -7.62 32.31
C GLY A 363 2.77 -6.52 31.40
N LEU A 364 3.25 -5.42 31.98
CA LEU A 364 3.60 -4.21 31.23
C LEU A 364 5.08 -4.13 30.77
N ASP A 365 5.91 -5.07 31.19
CA ASP A 365 7.35 -5.05 30.93
C ASP A 365 7.71 -6.08 29.86
N ALA A 366 8.05 -5.63 28.65
CA ALA A 366 8.36 -6.48 27.52
C ALA A 366 9.63 -7.32 27.70
N ASP A 367 10.51 -6.99 28.66
CA ASP A 367 11.73 -7.77 28.91
C ASP A 367 11.48 -8.96 29.85
N THR A 368 10.41 -8.92 30.65
CA THR A 368 10.11 -9.93 31.68
C THR A 368 8.74 -10.59 31.53
N CYS A 369 7.83 -9.99 30.77
CA CYS A 369 6.48 -10.48 30.52
C CYS A 369 6.36 -11.11 29.13
N GLU A 370 5.34 -11.93 28.94
CA GLU A 370 5.12 -12.75 27.75
C GLU A 370 3.82 -12.37 27.05
N ILE A 371 3.77 -12.58 25.73
CA ILE A 371 2.55 -12.41 24.93
C ILE A 371 1.63 -13.61 25.16
N ILE A 372 0.33 -13.35 25.35
CA ILE A 372 -0.71 -14.37 25.55
C ILE A 372 -1.82 -14.32 24.49
N GLU A 373 -1.95 -13.22 23.75
CA GLU A 373 -2.79 -13.13 22.54
C GLU A 373 -2.13 -12.20 21.52
N ILE A 374 -2.20 -12.56 20.24
CA ILE A 374 -1.93 -11.64 19.12
C ILE A 374 -3.19 -11.55 18.28
N GLY A 375 -3.60 -10.32 17.98
CA GLY A 375 -4.65 -10.04 17.03
C GLY A 375 -4.18 -9.03 15.99
N ALA A 376 -4.44 -9.31 14.72
CA ALA A 376 -4.07 -8.42 13.65
C ALA A 376 -5.05 -8.46 12.46
N ALA A 377 -5.13 -7.34 11.76
CA ALA A 377 -5.93 -7.14 10.57
C ALA A 377 -5.05 -6.57 9.46
N LYS A 378 -5.11 -7.19 8.28
CA LYS A 378 -4.38 -6.72 7.10
C LYS A 378 -5.24 -5.74 6.31
N ILE A 379 -4.64 -4.62 5.91
CA ILE A 379 -5.25 -3.63 5.03
C ILE A 379 -4.52 -3.64 3.70
N GLU A 380 -5.26 -3.84 2.61
CA GLU A 380 -4.77 -3.78 1.24
C GLU A 380 -5.76 -2.98 0.39
N ASN A 381 -5.26 -2.02 -0.39
CA ASN A 381 -6.09 -1.15 -1.24
C ASN A 381 -7.27 -0.48 -0.49
N GLY A 382 -7.03 -0.05 0.75
CA GLY A 382 -8.05 0.58 1.60
C GLY A 382 -9.14 -0.36 2.11
N LYS A 383 -8.94 -1.69 2.03
CA LYS A 383 -9.88 -2.70 2.54
C LYS A 383 -9.19 -3.61 3.53
N ILE A 384 -9.92 -4.04 4.56
CA ILE A 384 -9.44 -5.08 5.47
C ILE A 384 -9.63 -6.44 4.79
N THR A 385 -8.54 -7.15 4.49
CA THR A 385 -8.55 -8.35 3.64
C THR A 385 -8.33 -9.64 4.41
N GLU A 386 -7.53 -9.60 5.47
CA GLU A 386 -7.13 -10.78 6.23
C GLU A 386 -7.15 -10.51 7.74
N LYS A 387 -7.42 -11.57 8.51
CA LYS A 387 -7.41 -11.62 9.96
C LYS A 387 -6.35 -12.62 10.40
N PHE A 388 -5.49 -12.22 11.35
CA PHE A 388 -4.60 -13.11 12.08
C PHE A 388 -4.96 -13.03 13.56
N GLN A 389 -5.30 -14.14 14.19
CA GLN A 389 -5.61 -14.15 15.62
C GLN A 389 -5.20 -15.48 16.24
N THR A 390 -4.52 -15.43 17.38
CA THR A 390 -4.25 -16.63 18.18
C THR A 390 -4.02 -16.29 19.64
N LEU A 391 -4.39 -17.22 20.51
CA LEU A 391 -3.87 -17.29 21.87
C LEU A 391 -2.47 -17.91 21.85
N ILE A 392 -1.66 -17.60 22.87
CA ILE A 392 -0.29 -18.08 23.02
C ILE A 392 -0.11 -18.60 24.43
N LYS A 393 0.56 -19.75 24.56
CA LYS A 393 0.88 -20.34 25.86
C LYS A 393 2.14 -19.70 26.46
N PRO A 394 2.04 -18.94 27.58
CA PRO A 394 3.18 -18.40 28.29
C PRO A 394 3.94 -19.49 29.05
N SER A 395 5.18 -19.20 29.43
CA SER A 395 6.04 -20.11 30.23
C SER A 395 5.55 -20.29 31.66
N LYS A 396 4.79 -19.32 32.19
CA LYS A 396 4.24 -19.32 33.56
C LYS A 396 2.71 -19.17 33.54
N PRO A 397 2.00 -19.73 34.53
CA PRO A 397 0.56 -19.53 34.66
C PRO A 397 0.17 -18.05 34.73
N ILE A 398 -0.92 -17.71 34.05
CA ILE A 398 -1.54 -16.38 34.09
C ILE A 398 -2.09 -16.16 35.50
N SER A 399 -1.80 -14.99 36.09
CA SER A 399 -2.34 -14.61 37.40
C SER A 399 -3.81 -14.18 37.31
N ASP A 400 -4.55 -14.26 38.42
CA ASP A 400 -5.94 -13.77 38.50
C ASP A 400 -6.05 -12.29 38.11
N LEU A 401 -5.03 -11.47 38.39
CA LEU A 401 -4.99 -10.07 38.00
C LEU A 401 -5.02 -9.91 36.47
N ILE A 402 -4.18 -10.66 35.75
CA ILE A 402 -4.12 -10.61 34.29
C ILE A 402 -5.39 -11.22 33.68
N THR A 403 -5.91 -12.30 34.28
CA THR A 403 -7.19 -12.91 33.87
C THR A 403 -8.33 -11.89 33.97
N ASN A 404 -8.40 -11.11 35.05
CA ASN A 404 -9.40 -10.07 35.23
C ASN A 404 -9.24 -8.88 34.27
N LEU A 405 -8.03 -8.61 33.79
CA LEU A 405 -7.75 -7.50 32.86
C LEU A 405 -8.03 -7.86 31.40
N THR A 406 -7.64 -9.06 30.99
CA THR A 406 -7.65 -9.53 29.59
C THR A 406 -8.82 -10.45 29.28
N GLY A 407 -9.44 -11.04 30.32
CA GLY A 407 -10.44 -12.10 30.16
C GLY A 407 -9.87 -13.44 29.71
N ILE A 408 -8.53 -13.58 29.63
CA ILE A 408 -7.85 -14.82 29.24
C ILE A 408 -7.44 -15.58 30.51
N ASP A 409 -8.01 -16.77 30.70
CA ASP A 409 -7.65 -17.64 31.82
C ASP A 409 -6.69 -18.77 31.40
N ASN A 410 -6.12 -19.47 32.38
CA ASN A 410 -5.18 -20.57 32.14
C ASN A 410 -5.77 -21.75 31.36
N SER A 411 -7.11 -21.94 31.36
CA SER A 411 -7.75 -23.03 30.61
C SER A 411 -7.84 -22.72 29.12
N MET A 412 -7.98 -21.44 28.74
CA MET A 412 -8.02 -21.01 27.34
C MET A 412 -6.68 -21.17 26.60
N ILE A 413 -5.57 -21.08 27.34
CA ILE A 413 -4.20 -21.10 26.79
C ILE A 413 -3.47 -22.44 27.01
N GLU A 414 -4.13 -23.44 27.62
CA GLU A 414 -3.49 -24.71 27.97
C GLU A 414 -2.95 -25.44 26.72
N ASP A 415 -3.73 -25.44 25.65
CA ASP A 415 -3.40 -26.07 24.36
C ASP A 415 -2.95 -25.05 23.30
N ALA A 416 -2.74 -23.78 23.68
CA ALA A 416 -2.30 -22.75 22.74
C ALA A 416 -0.85 -22.99 22.26
N PRO A 417 -0.51 -22.58 21.03
CA PRO A 417 0.86 -22.69 20.51
C PRO A 417 1.85 -21.85 21.32
N ASN A 418 3.13 -22.22 21.25
CA ASN A 418 4.19 -21.44 21.86
C ASN A 418 4.48 -20.17 21.05
N ILE A 419 5.09 -19.18 21.71
CA ILE A 419 5.43 -17.90 21.07
C ILE A 419 6.40 -18.07 19.89
N GLU A 420 7.33 -19.01 19.96
CA GLU A 420 8.38 -19.19 18.93
C GLU A 420 7.83 -19.60 17.57
N ASP A 421 6.78 -20.42 17.53
CA ASP A 421 6.13 -20.81 16.29
C ASP A 421 5.15 -19.72 15.82
N VAL A 422 4.39 -19.13 16.74
CA VAL A 422 3.43 -18.06 16.40
C VAL A 422 4.13 -16.83 15.84
N ILE A 423 5.27 -16.43 16.42
CA ILE A 423 5.97 -15.21 16.01
C ILE A 423 6.58 -15.35 14.60
N LYS A 424 6.93 -16.57 14.17
CA LYS A 424 7.38 -16.84 12.79
C LYS A 424 6.24 -16.67 11.80
N ASP A 425 5.08 -17.24 12.12
CA ASP A 425 3.87 -17.10 11.31
C ASP A 425 3.40 -15.64 11.25
N PHE A 426 3.46 -14.92 12.38
CA PHE A 426 3.13 -13.50 12.44
C PHE A 426 4.15 -12.65 11.67
N HIS A 427 5.44 -12.97 11.76
CA HIS A 427 6.47 -12.30 10.96
C HIS A 427 6.20 -12.46 9.46
N TYR A 428 5.85 -13.68 9.02
CA TYR A 428 5.48 -13.96 7.63
C TYR A 428 4.23 -13.17 7.21
N PHE A 429 3.22 -13.08 8.08
CA PHE A 429 2.01 -12.29 7.82
C PHE A 429 2.31 -10.79 7.62
N CYS A 430 3.30 -10.27 8.35
CA CYS A 430 3.73 -8.88 8.36
C CYS A 430 4.70 -8.50 7.23
N GLU A 431 5.13 -9.43 6.38
CA GLU A 431 6.10 -9.14 5.31
C GLU A 431 5.59 -8.06 4.33
N ASN A 432 6.48 -7.12 3.98
CA ASN A 432 6.20 -6.02 3.05
C ASN A 432 4.99 -5.15 3.44
N THR A 433 4.77 -4.97 4.75
CA THR A 433 3.71 -4.11 5.28
C THR A 433 4.25 -3.05 6.24
N ILE A 434 3.47 -1.98 6.43
CA ILE A 434 3.63 -1.02 7.53
C ILE A 434 2.88 -1.58 8.74
N LEU A 435 3.55 -1.67 9.88
CA LEU A 435 2.93 -2.09 11.13
C LEU A 435 2.23 -0.91 11.80
N VAL A 436 0.96 -1.09 12.13
CA VAL A 436 0.15 -0.05 12.76
C VAL A 436 -0.34 -0.57 14.11
N GLY A 437 -0.18 0.21 15.16
CA GLY A 437 -0.77 -0.09 16.47
C GLY A 437 -1.42 1.15 17.07
N TYR A 438 -2.18 0.96 18.13
CA TYR A 438 -2.75 2.06 18.90
C TYR A 438 -1.90 2.30 20.14
N ASN A 439 -1.06 3.34 20.14
CA ASN A 439 0.05 3.48 21.10
C ASN A 439 1.13 2.38 20.95
N VAL A 440 1.45 2.06 19.69
CA VAL A 440 2.30 0.95 19.20
C VAL A 440 3.66 0.79 19.90
N SER A 441 4.17 1.83 20.56
CA SER A 441 5.42 1.78 21.32
C SER A 441 5.45 0.73 22.44
N PHE A 442 4.28 0.27 22.89
CA PHE A 442 4.14 -0.83 23.84
C PHE A 442 4.21 -2.17 23.12
N ASP A 443 3.27 -2.42 22.20
CA ASP A 443 3.05 -3.71 21.55
C ASP A 443 4.25 -4.16 20.72
N ILE A 444 4.88 -3.23 20.01
CA ILE A 444 6.01 -3.56 19.13
C ILE A 444 7.20 -4.12 19.90
N LYS A 445 7.40 -3.69 21.16
CA LYS A 445 8.52 -4.19 21.98
C LYS A 445 8.38 -5.67 22.27
N PHE A 446 7.17 -6.11 22.60
CA PHE A 446 6.87 -7.52 22.84
C PHE A 446 7.13 -8.36 21.58
N VAL A 447 6.60 -7.93 20.44
CA VAL A 447 6.75 -8.62 19.16
C VAL A 447 8.23 -8.69 18.74
N GLN A 448 8.98 -7.60 18.91
CA GLN A 448 10.42 -7.56 18.63
C GLN A 448 11.23 -8.46 19.57
N ASN A 449 10.95 -8.43 20.87
CA ASN A 449 11.61 -9.28 21.85
C ASN A 449 11.34 -10.77 21.59
N ALA A 450 10.11 -11.11 21.18
CA ALA A 450 9.74 -12.47 20.78
C ALA A 450 10.42 -12.92 19.47
N GLY A 451 10.62 -12.01 18.50
CA GLY A 451 11.21 -12.33 17.20
C GLY A 451 12.74 -12.52 17.22
N ARG A 452 13.45 -11.84 18.13
CA ARG A 452 14.93 -11.89 18.20
C ARG A 452 15.50 -13.29 18.40
N PRO A 453 15.03 -14.13 19.34
CA PRO A 453 15.59 -15.47 19.58
C PRO A 453 15.43 -16.42 18.39
N VAL A 454 14.44 -16.18 17.53
CA VAL A 454 14.09 -17.04 16.38
C VAL A 454 14.49 -16.45 15.03
N ASP A 455 15.35 -15.41 15.02
CA ASP A 455 15.87 -14.77 13.81
C ASP A 455 14.76 -14.19 12.90
N CYS A 456 13.69 -13.67 13.52
CA CYS A 456 12.55 -13.04 12.86
C CYS A 456 12.45 -11.55 13.27
N PRO A 457 13.35 -10.67 12.79
CA PRO A 457 13.36 -9.27 13.20
C PRO A 457 12.24 -8.47 12.50
N PHE A 458 11.35 -7.87 13.30
CA PHE A 458 10.32 -6.94 12.82
C PHE A 458 10.92 -5.57 12.50
N ASN A 459 11.42 -5.44 11.26
CA ASN A 459 12.07 -4.24 10.72
C ASN A 459 11.14 -3.35 9.87
N ASN A 460 9.83 -3.64 9.91
CA ASN A 460 8.80 -2.89 9.21
C ASN A 460 8.81 -1.40 9.60
N GLU A 461 8.33 -0.55 8.71
CA GLU A 461 7.91 0.80 9.10
C GLU A 461 6.76 0.70 10.10
N ILE A 462 6.71 1.64 11.06
CA ILE A 462 5.73 1.61 12.15
C ILE A 462 5.00 2.93 12.23
N GLU A 463 3.68 2.84 12.33
CA GLU A 463 2.80 3.98 12.54
C GLU A 463 1.93 3.81 13.79
N ASP A 464 1.61 4.95 14.40
CA ASP A 464 0.76 5.01 15.59
C ASP A 464 -0.57 5.68 15.26
N ALA A 465 -1.64 4.89 15.25
CA ALA A 465 -2.99 5.37 14.99
C ALA A 465 -3.46 6.41 16.02
N MET A 466 -2.98 6.32 17.28
CA MET A 466 -3.27 7.31 18.32
C MET A 466 -2.62 8.66 18.01
N ALA A 467 -1.41 8.66 17.45
CA ALA A 467 -0.73 9.88 17.04
C ALA A 467 -1.48 10.57 15.88
N LEU A 468 -1.93 9.79 14.89
CA LEU A 468 -2.77 10.29 13.80
C LEU A 468 -4.10 10.85 14.31
N ALA A 469 -4.76 10.15 15.24
CA ALA A 469 -6.00 10.63 15.86
C ALA A 469 -5.81 11.97 16.60
N ARG A 470 -4.68 12.17 17.29
CA ARG A 470 -4.33 13.44 17.95
C ARG A 470 -4.13 14.58 16.98
N GLU A 471 -3.61 14.29 15.79
CA GLU A 471 -3.43 15.29 14.75
C GLU A 471 -4.79 15.75 14.20
N LYS A 472 -5.64 14.78 13.84
CA LYS A 472 -6.89 15.00 13.09
C LYS A 472 -8.08 15.36 13.95
N LEU A 473 -8.17 14.85 15.18
CA LEU A 473 -9.33 15.02 16.06
C LEU A 473 -9.03 16.00 17.20
N ARG A 474 -10.09 16.46 17.88
CA ARG A 474 -10.00 17.36 19.05
C ARG A 474 -10.84 16.77 20.19
N LEU A 475 -10.25 15.84 20.93
CA LEU A 475 -10.92 15.09 21.99
C LEU A 475 -10.31 15.38 23.36
N GLY A 476 -11.12 15.23 24.42
CA GLY A 476 -10.66 15.39 25.81
C GLY A 476 -9.69 14.30 26.26
N ASN A 477 -9.77 13.12 25.64
CA ASN A 477 -8.77 12.07 25.75
C ASN A 477 -8.74 11.24 24.46
N TYR A 478 -7.67 10.49 24.24
CA TYR A 478 -7.44 9.70 23.02
C TYR A 478 -7.32 8.21 23.34
N LYS A 479 -8.08 7.69 24.31
CA LYS A 479 -8.19 6.23 24.48
C LYS A 479 -8.88 5.65 23.23
N LEU A 480 -8.54 4.41 22.83
CA LEU A 480 -9.11 3.76 21.66
C LEU A 480 -10.63 3.87 21.63
N LYS A 481 -11.29 3.49 22.75
CA LYS A 481 -12.74 3.63 22.95
C LYS A 481 -13.28 5.03 22.68
N THR A 482 -12.56 6.09 23.04
CA THR A 482 -13.01 7.47 22.80
C THR A 482 -12.88 7.84 21.32
N VAL A 483 -11.80 7.43 20.65
CA VAL A 483 -11.59 7.72 19.22
C VAL A 483 -12.56 6.93 18.34
N VAL A 484 -12.75 5.64 18.59
CA VAL A 484 -13.68 4.81 17.80
C VAL A 484 -15.13 5.29 17.95
N ASN A 485 -15.52 5.73 19.15
CA ASN A 485 -16.84 6.33 19.38
C ASN A 485 -17.02 7.64 18.62
N GLU A 486 -16.01 8.51 18.59
CA GLU A 486 -16.05 9.77 17.83
C GLU A 486 -16.18 9.52 16.31
N LEU A 487 -15.58 8.43 15.83
CA LEU A 487 -15.60 8.03 14.42
C LEU A 487 -16.80 7.15 14.03
N ASP A 488 -17.76 6.95 14.93
CA ASP A 488 -18.94 6.07 14.76
C ASP A 488 -18.57 4.62 14.40
N ILE A 489 -17.46 4.13 14.96
CA ILE A 489 -16.97 2.77 14.77
C ILE A 489 -17.40 1.91 15.97
N LYS A 490 -18.12 0.82 15.70
CA LYS A 490 -18.48 -0.16 16.73
C LYS A 490 -17.26 -0.91 17.24
N LEU A 491 -17.09 -0.92 18.55
CA LEU A 491 -16.12 -1.72 19.29
C LEU A 491 -16.85 -2.88 19.97
N ASP A 492 -16.84 -4.05 19.32
CA ASP A 492 -17.46 -5.26 19.85
C ASP A 492 -16.43 -6.03 20.70
N ASN A 493 -16.80 -6.44 21.92
CA ASN A 493 -15.93 -7.16 22.88
C ASN A 493 -14.54 -6.52 23.05
N ALA A 494 -14.50 -5.34 23.71
CA ALA A 494 -13.27 -4.67 24.12
C ALA A 494 -12.39 -5.59 25.01
N HIS A 495 -11.06 -5.48 24.90
CA HIS A 495 -10.05 -6.32 25.58
C HIS A 495 -9.80 -7.69 24.92
N ARG A 496 -9.96 -7.75 23.60
CA ARG A 496 -9.53 -8.90 22.80
C ARG A 496 -8.67 -8.36 21.68
N ALA A 497 -7.45 -8.88 21.57
CA ALA A 497 -6.43 -8.32 20.71
C ALA A 497 -6.93 -8.09 19.27
N TYR A 498 -7.66 -9.07 18.69
CA TYR A 498 -8.16 -8.89 17.32
C TYR A 498 -9.24 -7.82 17.19
N ASN A 499 -10.13 -7.69 18.18
CA ASN A 499 -11.20 -6.70 18.11
C ASN A 499 -10.63 -5.28 18.25
N ASP A 500 -9.63 -5.12 19.11
CA ASP A 500 -8.92 -3.85 19.29
C ASP A 500 -8.07 -3.52 18.05
N ALA A 501 -7.39 -4.50 17.45
CA ALA A 501 -6.70 -4.34 16.16
C ALA A 501 -7.68 -4.00 15.02
N LEU A 502 -8.85 -4.64 14.94
CA LEU A 502 -9.86 -4.38 13.92
C LEU A 502 -10.47 -2.99 14.08
N ALA A 503 -10.78 -2.58 15.31
CA ALA A 503 -11.29 -1.24 15.58
C ALA A 503 -10.23 -0.17 15.26
N THR A 504 -8.97 -0.45 15.60
CA THR A 504 -7.82 0.39 15.21
C THR A 504 -7.69 0.48 13.69
N ALA A 505 -7.85 -0.62 12.96
CA ALA A 505 -7.78 -0.65 11.50
C ALA A 505 -8.87 0.21 10.85
N LYS A 506 -10.11 0.08 11.33
CA LYS A 506 -11.24 0.91 10.88
C LYS A 506 -10.99 2.39 11.20
N ALA A 507 -10.50 2.70 12.40
CA ALA A 507 -10.21 4.07 12.79
C ALA A 507 -9.08 4.66 11.93
N TYR A 508 -8.03 3.90 11.69
CA TYR A 508 -6.89 4.29 10.86
C TYR A 508 -7.31 4.58 9.42
N LEU A 509 -8.18 3.75 8.82
CA LEU A 509 -8.78 4.03 7.51
C LEU A 509 -9.62 5.31 7.54
N LYS A 510 -10.52 5.45 8.52
CA LYS A 510 -11.41 6.61 8.64
C LYS A 510 -10.64 7.93 8.80
N LEU A 511 -9.54 7.92 9.57
CA LEU A 511 -8.67 9.09 9.76
C LEU A 511 -7.89 9.49 8.49
N ASN A 512 -7.74 8.56 7.55
CA ASN A 512 -7.08 8.75 6.26
C ASN A 512 -8.06 8.94 5.08
N GLU A 513 -9.37 8.96 5.36
CA GLU A 513 -10.41 9.25 4.37
C GLU A 513 -10.28 10.69 3.87
N ILE A 514 -10.41 10.88 2.56
CA ILE A 514 -10.49 12.17 1.90
C ILE A 514 -11.97 12.43 1.59
N GLY A 515 -12.51 13.48 2.20
CA GLY A 515 -13.85 14.01 1.89
C GLY A 515 -13.85 14.85 0.63
#